data_AF-A0A1U7D2G1-F1
#
_entry.id   AF-A0A1U7D2G1-F1
#
_cell.length_a   1.000
_cell.length_b   1.000
_cell.length_c   1.000
_cell.angle_alpha   90.00
_cell.angle_beta   90.00
_cell.angle_gamma   90.00
#
_symmetry.space_group_name_H-M   'P 1'
#
loop_
_entity.id
_entity.type
_entity.pdbx_description
1 polymer ?
#
loop_
_entity_poly.entity_id
_entity_poly.type
_entity_poly.pdbx_seq_one_letter_code
_entity_poly.pdbx_strand_id
1 'polypeptide(L)' 'MRVHQICHNEIHATFTEAELARDYNTPEALRAHPRMQRFLSWVAKRPPTFHARSSGGRRKKR' A
#
# COMPACT_ATOMS: atom_id res chain seq x y z
N MET A 1 12.45 10.88 -1.39
CA MET A 1 11.70 9.89 -2.20
C MET A 1 10.21 10.11 -1.99
N ARG A 2 9.47 10.49 -3.03
CA ARG A 2 8.03 10.76 -2.92
C ARG A 2 7.26 9.46 -3.15
N VAL A 3 6.79 8.86 -2.07
CA VAL A 3 5.80 7.79 -2.13
C VAL A 3 4.43 8.45 -2.27
N HIS A 4 3.65 8.07 -3.29
CA HIS A 4 2.29 8.59 -3.43
C HIS A 4 1.44 8.22 -2.21
N GLN A 5 0.58 9.14 -1.76
CA GLN A 5 -0.31 8.91 -0.62
C GLN A 5 -1.18 7.66 -0.77
N ILE A 6 -1.54 7.29 -2.00
CA ILE A 6 -2.31 6.08 -2.28
C ILE A 6 -1.57 4.80 -1.88
N CYS A 7 -0.25 4.73 -2.13
CA CYS A 7 0.55 3.57 -1.80
C CYS A 7 0.66 3.42 -0.28
N HIS A 8 0.86 4.52 0.44
CA HIS A 8 0.89 4.51 1.90
C HIS A 8 -0.47 4.08 2.48
N ASN A 9 -1.57 4.61 1.95
CA ASN A 9 -2.90 4.25 2.43
C ASN A 9 -3.25 2.79 2.15
N GLU A 10 -2.85 2.21 1.02
CA GLU A 10 -3.08 0.79 0.73
C GLU A 10 -2.33 -0.13 1.69
N ILE A 11 -1.09 0.24 2.04
CA ILE A 11 -0.26 -0.50 3.00
C ILE A 11 -0.97 -0.56 4.36
N HIS A 12 -1.41 0.60 4.88
CA HIS A 12 -2.17 0.66 6.14
C HIS A 12 -3.59 0.07 6.06
N ALA A 13 -4.17 -0.02 4.87
CA ALA A 13 -5.46 -0.68 4.66
C ALA A 13 -5.35 -2.20 4.56
N THR A 14 -4.16 -2.71 4.23
CA THR A 14 -3.89 -4.15 4.07
C THR A 14 -3.23 -4.75 5.28
N PHE A 15 -2.30 -4.03 5.90
CA PHE A 15 -1.51 -4.49 7.02
C PHE A 15 -1.69 -3.58 8.20
N THR A 16 -1.68 -4.18 9.39
CA THR A 16 -1.55 -3.42 10.63
C THR A 16 -0.08 -3.05 10.87
N GLU A 17 0.14 -2.03 11.71
CA GLU A 17 1.49 -1.57 12.05
C GLU A 17 2.35 -2.68 12.69
N ALA A 18 1.71 -3.58 13.46
CA ALA A 18 2.37 -4.73 14.06
C ALA A 18 2.82 -5.77 13.03
N GLU A 19 2.01 -6.04 12.00
CA GLU A 19 2.37 -6.94 10.90
C GLU A 19 3.47 -6.32 10.03
N LEU A 20 3.41 -5.01 9.81
CA LEU A 20 4.47 -4.29 9.10
C LEU A 20 5.81 -4.36 9.83
N ALA A 21 5.80 -4.23 11.15
CA ALA A 21 7.01 -4.28 11.96
C ALA A 21 7.59 -5.70 12.07
N ARG A 22 6.75 -6.74 12.09
CA ARG A 22 7.15 -8.13 12.32
C ARG A 22 7.49 -8.87 11.03
N ASP A 23 6.57 -8.87 10.07
CA ASP A 23 6.59 -9.75 8.90
C ASP A 23 6.90 -8.99 7.59
N TYR A 24 6.51 -7.71 7.52
CA TYR A 24 6.64 -6.90 6.30
C TYR A 24 7.55 -5.67 6.49
N ASN A 25 8.65 -5.84 7.21
CA ASN A 25 9.61 -4.77 7.51
C ASN A 25 10.50 -4.38 6.32
N THR A 26 10.41 -5.12 5.21
CA THR A 26 11.15 -4.89 3.97
C THR A 26 10.21 -4.71 2.78
N PRO A 27 10.60 -3.88 1.78
CA PRO A 27 9.79 -3.69 0.58
C PRO A 27 9.64 -4.97 -0.25
N GLU A 28 10.60 -5.90 -0.21
CA GLU A 28 10.51 -7.21 -0.85
C GLU A 28 9.41 -8.07 -0.22
N ALA A 29 9.36 -8.13 1.12
CA ALA A 29 8.31 -8.86 1.84
C ALA A 29 6.93 -8.26 1.53
N LEU A 30 6.80 -6.93 1.50
CA LEU A 30 5.57 -6.27 1.07
C LEU A 30 5.13 -6.72 -0.33
N ARG A 31 6.07 -6.76 -1.28
CA ARG A 31 5.83 -7.16 -2.67
C ARG A 31 5.53 -8.65 -2.83
N ALA A 32 5.91 -9.49 -1.88
CA ALA A 32 5.60 -10.91 -1.89
C ALA A 32 4.10 -11.18 -1.64
N HIS A 33 3.39 -10.26 -0.98
CA HIS A 33 1.99 -10.47 -0.66
C HIS A 33 1.08 -10.37 -1.90
N PRO A 34 0.20 -11.34 -2.17
CA PRO A 34 -0.61 -11.39 -3.39
C PRO A 34 -1.54 -10.18 -3.57
N ARG A 35 -2.03 -9.60 -2.47
CA ARG A 35 -2.82 -8.36 -2.51
C ARG A 35 -1.98 -7.16 -2.96
N MET A 36 -0.74 -7.07 -2.47
CA MET A 36 0.18 -6.01 -2.84
C MET A 36 0.64 -6.15 -4.29
N GLN A 37 0.90 -7.37 -4.77
CA GLN A 37 1.23 -7.61 -6.19
C GLN A 37 0.13 -7.14 -7.14
N ARG A 38 -1.13 -7.44 -6.83
CA ARG A 38 -2.28 -6.95 -7.60
C ARG A 38 -2.35 -5.43 -7.60
N PHE A 39 -2.16 -4.80 -6.43
CA PHE A 39 -2.15 -3.35 -6.31
C PHE A 39 -0.99 -2.72 -7.08
N LEU A 40 0.23 -3.23 -6.96
CA LEU A 40 1.41 -2.74 -7.65
C LEU A 40 1.28 -2.92 -9.17
N SER A 41 0.79 -4.06 -9.64
CA SER A 41 0.51 -4.29 -11.06
C SER A 41 -0.55 -3.32 -11.61
N TRP A 42 -1.53 -2.98 -10.77
CA TRP A 42 -2.56 -2.00 -11.07
C TRP A 42 -1.99 -0.57 -11.06
N VAL A 43 -1.16 -0.19 -10.08
CA VAL A 43 -0.47 1.12 -10.01
C VAL A 43 0.53 1.30 -11.15
N ALA A 44 1.30 0.27 -11.51
CA ALA A 44 2.29 0.32 -12.58
C ALA A 44 1.67 0.64 -13.95
N LYS A 45 0.37 0.36 -14.14
CA LYS A 45 -0.37 0.72 -15.35
C LYS A 45 -0.80 2.20 -15.39
N ARG A 46 -0.49 3.00 -14.37
CA ARG A 46 -0.95 4.41 -14.27
C ARG A 46 0.21 5.38 -14.46
N PRO A 47 -0.08 6.59 -14.98
CA PRO A 47 0.94 7.61 -15.10
C PRO A 47 1.45 8.05 -13.71
N PRO A 48 2.72 8.48 -13.61
CA PRO A 48 3.35 8.85 -12.33
C PRO A 48 2.73 10.08 -11.65
N THR A 49 1.91 10.85 -12.37
CA THR A 49 1.11 11.97 -11.84
C THR A 49 -0.29 11.55 -11.38
N PHE A 50 -0.64 10.27 -11.50
CA PHE A 50 -1.98 9.78 -11.21
C PHE A 50 -2.24 9.77 -9.70
N HIS A 51 -3.23 10.57 -9.29
CA HIS A 51 -3.69 10.60 -7.92
C HIS A 51 -5.07 9.94 -7.83
N ALA A 52 -5.11 8.68 -7.41
CA ALA A 52 -6.36 8.02 -7.02
C ALA A 52 -6.49 7.97 -5.50
N ARG A 53 -7.73 8.03 -5.03
CA ARG A 53 -8.05 7.71 -3.64
C ARG A 53 -7.90 6.20 -3.47
N SER A 54 -7.25 5.75 -2.41
CA SER A 54 -7.28 4.32 -2.06
C SER A 54 -8.74 3.93 -1.84
N SER A 55 -9.15 2.82 -2.46
CA SER A 55 -10.52 2.32 -2.34
C SER A 55 -10.70 1.72 -0.95
N GLY A 56 -11.08 2.57 0.01
CA GLY A 56 -11.76 2.18 1.25
C GLY A 56 -10.94 1.31 2.21
N GLY A 57 -10.15 1.96 3.07
CA GLY A 57 -9.70 1.39 4.33
C GLY A 57 -10.26 2.25 5.47
N ARG A 58 -11.31 1.74 6.13
CA ARG A 58 -12.03 2.28 7.30
C ARG A 58 -11.25 3.35 8.07
N ARG A 59 -11.77 4.60 8.06
CA ARG A 59 -11.33 5.73 8.88
C ARG A 59 -11.28 5.30 10.37
N LYS A 60 -10.13 4.83 10.85
CA LYS A 60 -9.89 4.71 12.30
C LYS A 60 -9.62 6.13 12.79
N LYS A 61 -10.68 6.78 13.27
CA LYS A 61 -10.60 8.03 14.03
C LYS A 61 -9.64 7.78 15.19
N ARG A 62 -8.60 8.62 15.27
CA ARG A 62 -7.92 8.90 16.55
C ARG A 62 -8.88 9.64 17.48
#